data_AF-A0A7W6F9E2-F1
#
_entry.id   AF-A0A7W6F9E2-F1
#
_cell.length_a   1.000
_cell.length_b   1.000
_cell.length_c   1.000
_cell.angle_alpha   90.00
_cell.angle_beta   90.00
_cell.angle_gamma   90.00
#
_symmetry.space_group_name_H-M   'P 1'
#
loop_
_entity.id
_entity.type
_entity.pdbx_description
1 polymer ?
#
loop_
_entity_poly.entity_id
_entity_poly.type
_entity_poly.pdbx_seq_one_letter_code
_entity_poly.pdbx_strand_id
1 'polypeptide(L)'
;MVSFLRAAVLTAGLLPIVSALPAAAAQREPFEMVKGWEVERTVGDTSPNPCLISKTYKDKEDHNLVNGIVFSLEGSNVALAFVYQGWEWDKGDAVKASLLAGKKVLRKQASWNADAQVLAAGFPNSIVPDLLATETLYLKFEDGDADFDITGFPQAYESLRRCDATPGKAAAPSAAAPVAPGISAATAAKAPPAPAATPATSPVVPPQARIQAYILGVMLQQVVKECEVSTSGKQRSALDTKIDGMKTEMAALDSTVREQVAKRPEPHCPPAQDEPKFQATLADFLANSPEDFSALMEKRGAEEAAKAQAKTEAPKTEAPKTETPKP
;
A
#
# COMPACT_ATOMS: atom_id res chain seq x y z
N MET A 1 -4.51 -18.18 8.71
CA MET A 1 -4.78 -17.85 7.28
C MET A 1 -5.51 -16.52 7.08
N VAL A 2 -5.87 -15.75 8.13
CA VAL A 2 -6.58 -14.45 7.98
C VAL A 2 -5.62 -13.24 7.91
N SER A 3 -4.33 -13.41 8.27
CA SER A 3 -3.35 -12.29 8.23
C SER A 3 -2.78 -11.99 6.84
N PHE A 4 -2.77 -12.95 5.92
CA PHE A 4 -2.06 -12.79 4.63
C PHE A 4 -2.84 -12.04 3.56
N LEU A 5 -4.17 -12.16 3.58
CA LEU A 5 -5.06 -11.36 2.75
C LEU A 5 -5.07 -9.87 3.13
N ARG A 6 -4.42 -9.48 4.24
CA ARG A 6 -4.21 -8.08 4.61
C ARG A 6 -2.89 -7.51 4.08
N ALA A 7 -2.04 -8.32 3.45
CA ALA A 7 -0.65 -7.99 3.19
C ALA A 7 -0.29 -7.71 1.73
N ALA A 8 -1.13 -8.10 0.76
CA ALA A 8 -0.87 -7.89 -0.67
C ALA A 8 -1.52 -6.60 -1.19
N VAL A 9 -1.04 -5.45 -0.72
CA VAL A 9 -1.19 -4.19 -1.45
C VAL A 9 0.20 -3.81 -1.92
N LEU A 10 0.56 -4.30 -3.11
CA LEU A 10 1.77 -3.82 -3.78
C LEU A 10 1.52 -2.37 -4.19
N THR A 11 2.38 -1.49 -3.71
CA THR A 11 2.63 -0.16 -4.27
C THR A 11 3.16 -0.30 -5.69
N ALA A 12 2.28 -0.62 -6.63
CA ALA A 12 2.51 -0.40 -8.04
C ALA A 12 2.10 1.05 -8.35
N GLY A 13 3.10 1.91 -8.53
CA GLY A 13 2.86 3.19 -9.19
C GLY A 13 2.36 2.93 -10.62
N LEU A 14 1.08 3.22 -10.89
CA LEU A 14 0.49 3.81 -12.11
C LEU A 14 -0.99 3.39 -12.30
N LEU A 15 -1.93 4.16 -11.74
CA LEU A 15 -3.14 4.76 -12.37
C LEU A 15 -4.26 5.02 -11.33
N PRO A 16 -5.04 6.13 -11.46
CA PRO A 16 -6.01 6.56 -10.48
C PRO A 16 -7.39 5.99 -10.81
N ILE A 17 -7.86 5.02 -10.02
CA ILE A 17 -9.29 4.77 -9.84
C ILE A 17 -9.53 4.65 -8.34
N VAL A 18 -10.19 5.68 -7.80
CA VAL A 18 -10.75 5.65 -6.45
C VAL A 18 -11.85 4.59 -6.46
N SER A 19 -11.60 3.44 -5.83
CA SER A 19 -12.61 2.55 -5.23
C SER A 19 -11.97 1.47 -4.36
N ALA A 20 -12.46 1.40 -3.11
CA ALA A 20 -12.47 0.27 -2.18
C ALA A 20 -11.26 0.00 -1.22
N LEU A 21 -11.51 0.42 0.03
CA LEU A 21 -11.09 -0.14 1.34
C LEU A 21 -9.69 0.21 1.90
N PRO A 22 -9.61 0.76 3.13
CA PRO A 22 -8.45 0.53 3.97
C PRO A 22 -8.62 -0.88 4.56
N ALA A 23 -8.12 -1.89 3.84
CA ALA A 23 -7.23 -2.78 4.58
C ALA A 23 -6.12 -1.84 5.04
N ALA A 24 -5.93 -1.65 6.35
CA ALA A 24 -4.73 -0.98 6.82
C ALA A 24 -3.56 -1.76 6.22
N ALA A 25 -3.05 -1.28 5.08
CA ALA A 25 -1.88 -1.83 4.44
C ALA A 25 -0.80 -1.60 5.48
N ALA A 26 -0.48 -2.68 6.18
CA ALA A 26 0.37 -2.58 7.35
C ALA A 26 1.64 -1.86 6.91
N GLN A 27 1.96 -0.76 7.60
CA GLN A 27 3.00 0.18 7.15
C GLN A 27 4.28 -0.61 6.86
N ARG A 28 4.84 -0.41 5.66
CA ARG A 28 6.04 -1.13 5.21
C ARG A 28 7.27 -0.25 5.42
N GLU A 29 8.32 -0.85 5.95
CA GLU A 29 9.66 -0.28 6.03
C GLU A 29 10.56 -1.01 5.02
N PRO A 30 11.09 -0.32 4.00
CA PRO A 30 12.04 -0.93 3.07
C PRO A 30 13.27 -1.44 3.82
N PHE A 31 13.65 -2.69 3.57
CA PHE A 31 14.84 -3.31 4.14
C PHE A 31 16.00 -3.28 3.14
N GLU A 32 15.81 -3.85 1.95
CA GLU A 32 16.78 -3.76 0.86
C GLU A 32 16.15 -4.07 -0.50
N MET A 33 16.94 -3.87 -1.56
CA MET A 33 16.61 -4.20 -2.95
C MET A 33 17.65 -5.18 -3.49
N VAL A 34 17.23 -6.35 -3.95
CA VAL A 34 18.13 -7.42 -4.40
C VAL A 34 17.62 -8.09 -5.67
N LYS A 35 18.39 -7.97 -6.76
CA LYS A 35 18.08 -8.64 -8.04
C LYS A 35 16.67 -8.36 -8.58
N GLY A 36 16.18 -7.13 -8.39
CA GLY A 36 14.84 -6.73 -8.83
C GLY A 36 13.72 -7.13 -7.85
N TRP A 37 14.07 -7.68 -6.70
CA TRP A 37 13.15 -7.92 -5.60
C TRP A 37 13.29 -6.83 -4.54
N GLU A 38 12.16 -6.32 -4.07
CA GLU A 38 12.03 -5.47 -2.89
C GLU A 38 11.89 -6.37 -1.67
N VAL A 39 12.57 -6.02 -0.58
CA VAL A 39 12.43 -6.68 0.72
C VAL A 39 11.93 -5.63 1.69
N GLU A 40 10.82 -5.92 2.35
CA GLU A 40 10.14 -4.96 3.22
C GLU A 40 9.73 -5.62 4.54
N ARG A 41 9.76 -4.83 5.61
CA ARG A 41 9.28 -5.21 6.93
C ARG A 41 7.90 -4.61 7.18
N THR A 42 7.02 -5.40 7.76
CA THR A 42 5.76 -4.90 8.33
C THR A 42 6.02 -4.20 9.67
N VAL A 43 5.81 -2.88 9.72
CA VAL A 43 5.99 -2.07 10.93
C VAL A 43 4.98 -2.49 11.99
N GLY A 44 5.47 -2.69 13.21
CA GLY A 44 4.64 -3.13 14.35
C GLY A 44 4.29 -4.62 14.32
N ASP A 45 4.65 -5.37 13.28
CA ASP A 45 4.54 -6.82 13.31
C ASP A 45 5.62 -7.40 14.24
N THR A 46 5.16 -8.14 15.24
CA THR A 46 5.98 -8.81 16.25
C THR A 46 6.02 -10.32 16.03
N SER A 47 5.46 -10.81 14.92
CA SER A 47 5.53 -12.20 14.51
C SER A 47 6.99 -12.62 14.24
N PRO A 48 7.28 -13.94 14.21
CA PRO A 48 8.61 -14.44 13.85
C PRO A 48 9.06 -14.10 12.43
N ASN A 49 8.13 -13.70 11.55
CA ASN A 49 8.37 -13.44 10.14
C ASN A 49 7.70 -12.13 9.70
N PRO A 50 8.17 -10.96 10.18
CA PRO A 50 7.53 -9.69 9.90
C PRO A 50 7.79 -9.18 8.48
N CYS A 51 8.73 -9.80 7.74
CA CYS A 51 9.15 -9.33 6.43
C CYS A 51 8.48 -10.08 5.28
N LEU A 52 8.48 -9.44 4.12
CA LEU A 52 8.13 -10.05 2.84
C LEU A 52 9.13 -9.66 1.76
N ILE A 53 9.07 -10.37 0.65
CA ILE A 53 9.71 -9.99 -0.59
C ILE A 53 8.68 -9.86 -1.70
N SER A 54 8.90 -8.91 -2.59
CA SER A 54 8.06 -8.70 -3.75
C SER A 54 8.90 -8.41 -4.98
N LYS A 55 8.35 -8.74 -6.14
CA LYS A 55 8.91 -8.36 -7.44
C LYS A 55 7.76 -7.92 -8.33
N THR A 56 7.94 -6.81 -9.02
CA THR A 56 7.02 -6.34 -10.06
C THR A 56 7.77 -6.10 -11.35
N TYR A 57 7.13 -6.38 -12.48
CA TYR A 57 7.71 -6.16 -13.80
C TYR A 57 6.61 -5.97 -14.84
N LYS A 58 6.99 -5.36 -15.97
CA LYS A 58 6.10 -5.22 -17.13
C LYS A 58 6.38 -6.36 -18.09
N ASP A 59 5.33 -7.05 -18.51
CA ASP A 59 5.42 -8.10 -19.51
C ASP A 59 5.37 -7.51 -20.92
N LYS A 60 6.50 -7.57 -21.61
CA LYS A 60 6.63 -7.02 -22.96
C LYS A 60 5.84 -7.82 -24.00
N GLU A 61 5.58 -9.09 -23.74
CA GLU A 61 4.83 -9.98 -24.63
C GLU A 61 3.32 -9.74 -24.52
N ASP A 62 2.90 -9.09 -23.43
CA ASP A 62 1.50 -8.80 -23.14
C ASP A 62 1.27 -7.31 -22.88
N HIS A 63 1.51 -6.48 -23.91
CA HIS A 63 1.23 -5.05 -23.93
C HIS A 63 1.84 -4.22 -22.77
N ASN A 64 2.90 -4.70 -22.14
CA ASN A 64 3.50 -4.12 -20.93
C ASN A 64 2.57 -4.12 -19.71
N LEU A 65 1.64 -5.07 -19.64
CA LEU A 65 0.84 -5.31 -18.45
C LEU A 65 1.74 -5.64 -17.25
N VAL A 66 1.34 -5.15 -16.08
CA VAL A 66 2.11 -5.31 -14.85
C VAL A 66 1.84 -6.68 -14.24
N ASN A 67 2.91 -7.42 -13.98
CA ASN A 67 2.94 -8.64 -13.19
C ASN A 67 3.61 -8.37 -11.84
N GLY A 68 3.20 -9.11 -10.82
CA GLY A 68 3.74 -9.04 -9.48
C GLY A 68 3.73 -10.39 -8.76
N ILE A 69 4.76 -10.64 -7.96
CA ILE A 69 4.81 -11.75 -7.03
C ILE A 69 5.12 -11.19 -5.64
N VAL A 70 4.43 -11.69 -4.62
CA VAL A 70 4.72 -11.43 -3.21
C VAL A 70 4.90 -12.76 -2.50
N PHE A 71 5.95 -12.86 -1.68
CA PHE A 71 6.25 -14.05 -0.89
C PHE A 71 6.64 -13.66 0.54
N SER A 72 6.15 -14.40 1.52
CA SER A 72 6.64 -14.32 2.90
C SER A 72 6.52 -15.64 3.63
N LEU A 73 7.28 -15.73 4.73
CA LEU A 73 7.26 -16.87 5.65
C LEU A 73 6.15 -16.70 6.68
N GLU A 74 5.52 -17.82 7.08
CA GLU A 74 4.47 -17.90 8.10
C GLU A 74 4.72 -19.08 9.03
N GLY A 75 5.72 -18.98 9.89
CA GLY A 75 6.10 -20.11 10.74
C GLY A 75 6.49 -21.35 9.91
N SER A 76 5.65 -22.39 9.92
CA SER A 76 5.86 -23.61 9.11
C SER A 76 5.27 -23.55 7.69
N ASN A 77 4.58 -22.46 7.37
CA ASN A 77 4.01 -22.23 6.05
C ASN A 77 4.73 -21.07 5.36
N VAL A 78 4.38 -20.89 4.11
CA VAL A 78 4.66 -19.70 3.32
C VAL A 78 3.34 -19.22 2.76
N ALA A 79 3.28 -17.97 2.37
CA ALA A 79 2.22 -17.55 1.50
C ALA A 79 2.74 -16.74 0.34
N LEU A 80 1.97 -16.87 -0.74
CA LEU A 80 2.33 -16.48 -2.07
C LEU A 80 1.13 -15.73 -2.64
N ALA A 81 1.37 -14.55 -3.16
CA ALA A 81 0.38 -13.80 -3.91
C ALA A 81 0.93 -13.48 -5.29
N PHE A 82 0.07 -13.63 -6.29
CA PHE A 82 0.33 -13.24 -7.67
C PHE A 82 -0.57 -12.06 -8.00
N VAL A 83 0.00 -11.08 -8.68
CA VAL A 83 -0.69 -9.89 -9.16
C VAL A 83 -0.54 -9.83 -10.67
N TYR A 84 -1.64 -9.67 -11.38
CA TYR A 84 -1.60 -9.47 -12.82
C TYR A 84 -2.66 -8.45 -13.22
N GLN A 85 -2.21 -7.43 -13.95
CA GLN A 85 -3.05 -6.28 -14.30
C GLN A 85 -4.26 -6.67 -15.17
N GLY A 86 -4.16 -7.73 -15.96
CA GLY A 86 -5.25 -8.19 -16.82
C GLY A 86 -6.34 -9.00 -16.10
N TRP A 87 -6.18 -9.30 -14.80
CA TRP A 87 -7.21 -10.01 -14.04
C TRP A 87 -8.27 -9.08 -13.46
N GLU A 88 -9.51 -9.57 -13.46
CA GLU A 88 -10.67 -8.91 -12.86
C GLU A 88 -11.48 -9.95 -12.07
N TRP A 89 -11.02 -10.31 -10.87
CA TRP A 89 -11.70 -11.26 -10.00
C TRP A 89 -12.61 -10.55 -8.99
N ASP A 90 -13.73 -11.19 -8.64
CA ASP A 90 -14.55 -10.73 -7.53
C ASP A 90 -13.86 -11.06 -6.19
N LYS A 91 -14.00 -10.15 -5.23
CA LYS A 91 -13.40 -10.30 -3.90
C LYS A 91 -14.03 -11.47 -3.17
N GLY A 92 -13.18 -12.41 -2.74
CA GLY A 92 -13.60 -13.59 -1.98
C GLY A 92 -13.89 -14.81 -2.84
N ASP A 93 -13.72 -14.70 -4.17
CA ASP A 93 -13.81 -15.86 -5.05
C ASP A 93 -12.70 -16.88 -4.73
N ALA A 94 -13.11 -18.15 -4.73
CA ALA A 94 -12.20 -19.27 -4.58
C ALA A 94 -11.81 -19.80 -5.96
N VAL A 95 -10.70 -19.30 -6.50
CA VAL A 95 -10.21 -19.70 -7.82
C VAL A 95 -9.39 -20.99 -7.72
N LYS A 96 -9.61 -21.92 -8.66
CA LYS A 96 -8.88 -23.19 -8.73
C LYS A 96 -7.78 -23.12 -9.77
N ALA A 97 -6.53 -23.23 -9.31
CA ALA A 97 -5.38 -23.33 -10.20
C ALA A 97 -4.28 -24.21 -9.60
N SER A 98 -3.57 -24.95 -10.44
CA SER A 98 -2.40 -25.72 -10.01
C SER A 98 -1.16 -24.81 -9.96
N LEU A 99 -0.36 -24.93 -8.90
CA LEU A 99 0.92 -24.24 -8.76
C LEU A 99 2.05 -25.14 -9.24
N LEU A 100 2.87 -24.63 -10.15
CA LEU A 100 4.08 -25.30 -10.63
C LEU A 100 5.30 -24.41 -10.43
N ALA A 101 6.44 -25.04 -10.12
CA ALA A 101 7.78 -24.46 -10.20
C ALA A 101 8.48 -25.04 -11.42
N GLY A 102 8.65 -24.23 -12.46
CA GLY A 102 9.06 -24.72 -13.78
C GLY A 102 8.09 -25.80 -14.26
N LYS A 103 8.60 -27.02 -14.47
CA LYS A 103 7.79 -28.18 -14.88
C LYS A 103 7.23 -29.00 -13.71
N LYS A 104 7.66 -28.73 -12.47
CA LYS A 104 7.29 -29.53 -11.29
C LYS A 104 5.98 -29.03 -10.71
N VAL A 105 5.00 -29.92 -10.58
CA VAL A 105 3.74 -29.61 -9.89
C VAL A 105 3.96 -29.57 -8.38
N LEU A 106 3.84 -28.39 -7.79
CA LEU A 106 3.94 -28.19 -6.34
C LEU A 106 2.61 -28.52 -5.67
N ARG A 107 1.50 -28.04 -6.25
CA ARG A 107 0.14 -28.33 -5.79
C ARG A 107 -0.83 -28.39 -6.96
N LYS A 108 -1.62 -29.46 -7.03
CA LYS A 108 -2.72 -29.59 -7.99
C LYS A 108 -3.97 -28.90 -7.44
N GLN A 109 -4.67 -28.16 -8.30
CA GLN A 109 -5.94 -27.49 -8.00
C GLN A 109 -5.98 -26.82 -6.62
N ALA A 110 -4.95 -26.04 -6.32
CA ALA A 110 -4.92 -25.24 -5.10
C ALA A 110 -6.09 -24.24 -5.13
N SER A 111 -6.67 -23.99 -3.96
CA SER A 111 -7.63 -22.89 -3.78
C SER A 111 -6.87 -21.59 -3.58
N TRP A 112 -7.14 -20.63 -4.44
CA TRP A 112 -6.63 -19.27 -4.37
C TRP A 112 -7.74 -18.35 -3.92
N ASN A 113 -7.41 -17.43 -3.03
CA ASN A 113 -8.32 -16.36 -2.64
C ASN A 113 -8.11 -15.21 -3.62
N ALA A 114 -9.15 -14.86 -4.36
CA ALA A 114 -9.09 -13.78 -5.32
C ALA A 114 -9.55 -12.44 -4.72
N ASP A 115 -8.89 -11.37 -5.12
CA ASP A 115 -9.27 -10.00 -4.80
C ASP A 115 -8.80 -9.07 -5.93
N ALA A 116 -9.72 -8.67 -6.81
CA ALA A 116 -9.44 -7.86 -7.99
C ALA A 116 -8.34 -8.46 -8.88
N GLN A 117 -7.14 -7.89 -8.86
CA GLN A 117 -5.98 -8.32 -9.67
C GLN A 117 -5.08 -9.33 -8.96
N VAL A 118 -5.46 -9.80 -7.76
CA VAL A 118 -4.60 -10.60 -6.89
C VAL A 118 -5.17 -12.01 -6.69
N LEU A 119 -4.30 -13.02 -6.75
CA LEU A 119 -4.57 -14.37 -6.27
C LEU A 119 -3.59 -14.73 -5.16
N ALA A 120 -4.10 -15.06 -3.97
CA ALA A 120 -3.27 -15.38 -2.80
C ALA A 120 -3.61 -16.74 -2.18
N ALA A 121 -2.56 -17.50 -1.81
CA ALA A 121 -2.70 -18.78 -1.12
C ALA A 121 -1.53 -19.07 -0.18
N GLY A 122 -1.80 -19.90 0.83
CA GLY A 122 -0.80 -20.43 1.75
C GLY A 122 -0.37 -21.85 1.37
N PHE A 123 0.91 -22.15 1.55
CA PHE A 123 1.51 -23.44 1.24
C PHE A 123 2.46 -23.90 2.36
N PRO A 124 2.70 -25.22 2.50
CA PRO A 124 3.74 -25.69 3.40
C PRO A 124 5.12 -25.20 2.95
N ASN A 125 6.00 -24.88 3.89
CA ASN A 125 7.37 -24.43 3.60
C ASN A 125 8.21 -25.48 2.82
N SER A 126 7.73 -26.72 2.69
CA SER A 126 8.34 -27.75 1.85
C SER A 126 8.42 -27.39 0.37
N ILE A 127 7.68 -26.37 -0.11
CA ILE A 127 7.77 -25.92 -1.51
C ILE A 127 9.01 -25.05 -1.79
N VAL A 128 9.61 -24.44 -0.76
CA VAL A 128 10.69 -23.46 -0.93
C VAL A 128 11.90 -24.02 -1.68
N PRO A 129 12.39 -25.24 -1.43
CA PRO A 129 13.51 -25.80 -2.21
C PRO A 129 13.26 -25.82 -3.72
N ASP A 130 12.01 -26.05 -4.14
CA ASP A 130 11.64 -26.03 -5.56
C ASP A 130 11.54 -24.60 -6.11
N LEU A 131 11.07 -23.64 -5.31
CA LEU A 131 11.08 -22.22 -5.68
C LEU A 131 12.52 -21.69 -5.85
N LEU A 132 13.44 -22.15 -5.01
CA LEU A 132 14.87 -21.79 -5.09
C LEU A 132 15.56 -22.37 -6.34
N ALA A 133 14.98 -23.40 -6.96
CA ALA A 133 15.58 -24.13 -8.08
C ALA A 133 14.98 -23.75 -9.46
N THR A 134 14.06 -22.79 -9.50
CA THR A 134 13.38 -22.36 -10.75
C THR A 134 13.46 -20.85 -10.91
N GLU A 135 13.33 -20.40 -12.16
CA GLU A 135 13.21 -18.98 -12.52
C GLU A 135 11.77 -18.59 -12.88
N THR A 136 10.88 -19.57 -13.05
CA THR A 136 9.48 -19.32 -13.44
C THR A 136 8.52 -20.13 -12.57
N LEU A 137 7.43 -19.49 -12.15
CA LEU A 137 6.25 -20.13 -11.58
C LEU A 137 5.11 -20.12 -12.58
N TYR A 138 4.30 -21.17 -12.57
CA TYR A 138 3.10 -21.25 -13.40
C TYR A 138 1.87 -21.47 -12.54
N LEU A 139 0.81 -20.73 -12.85
CA LEU A 139 -0.56 -21.01 -12.44
C LEU A 139 -1.29 -21.63 -13.63
N LYS A 140 -1.74 -22.88 -13.45
CA LYS A 140 -2.53 -23.58 -14.46
C LYS A 140 -3.99 -23.63 -14.07
N PHE A 141 -4.82 -22.90 -14.80
CA PHE A 141 -6.27 -22.89 -14.69
C PHE A 141 -6.85 -23.95 -15.66
N GLU A 142 -8.17 -24.12 -15.64
CA GLU A 142 -8.83 -24.99 -16.62
C GLU A 142 -8.87 -24.34 -18.02
N ASP A 143 -9.04 -23.01 -18.06
CA ASP A 143 -9.24 -22.23 -19.29
C ASP A 143 -8.01 -21.39 -19.71
N GLY A 144 -6.86 -21.60 -19.07
CA GLY A 144 -5.64 -20.86 -19.39
C GLY A 144 -4.49 -21.12 -18.42
N ASP A 145 -3.30 -20.69 -18.81
CA ASP A 145 -2.10 -20.72 -17.96
C ASP A 145 -1.59 -19.28 -17.79
N ALA A 146 -1.02 -18.97 -16.64
CA ALA A 146 -0.28 -17.74 -16.39
C ALA A 146 1.11 -18.08 -15.83
N ASP A 147 2.13 -17.35 -16.26
CA ASP A 147 3.50 -17.54 -15.81
C ASP A 147 4.11 -16.28 -15.19
N PHE A 148 5.02 -16.51 -14.25
CA PHE A 148 5.58 -15.48 -13.39
C PHE A 148 7.10 -15.63 -13.28
N ASP A 149 7.84 -14.60 -13.70
CA ASP A 149 9.30 -14.55 -13.62
C ASP A 149 9.75 -14.29 -12.19
N ILE A 150 10.29 -15.34 -11.56
CA ILE A 150 10.89 -15.29 -10.24
C ILE A 150 12.43 -15.32 -10.27
N THR A 151 13.06 -14.96 -11.39
CA THR A 151 14.51 -14.77 -11.46
C THR A 151 15.00 -13.88 -10.31
N GLY A 152 16.04 -14.32 -9.61
CA GLY A 152 16.58 -13.66 -8.42
C GLY A 152 15.95 -14.09 -7.08
N PHE A 153 14.96 -14.99 -7.10
CA PHE A 153 14.28 -15.47 -5.90
C PHE A 153 15.24 -16.05 -4.83
N PRO A 154 16.30 -16.83 -5.15
CA PRO A 154 17.22 -17.32 -4.13
C PRO A 154 17.88 -16.22 -3.31
N GLN A 155 18.34 -15.15 -3.95
CA GLN A 155 18.98 -14.02 -3.28
C GLN A 155 17.97 -13.20 -2.47
N ALA A 156 16.76 -13.03 -3.00
CA ALA A 156 15.66 -12.39 -2.29
C ALA A 156 15.22 -13.19 -1.05
N TYR A 157 15.16 -14.52 -1.16
CA TYR A 157 14.83 -15.41 -0.05
C TYR A 157 15.89 -15.36 1.07
N GLU A 158 17.17 -15.30 0.71
CA GLU A 158 18.24 -15.08 1.70
C GLU A 158 18.11 -13.72 2.39
N SER A 159 17.78 -12.68 1.64
CA SER A 159 17.52 -11.34 2.18
C SER A 159 16.32 -11.32 3.12
N LEU A 160 15.21 -11.95 2.72
CA LEU A 160 14.01 -12.13 3.55
C LEU A 160 14.37 -12.73 4.91
N ARG A 161 15.16 -13.81 4.91
CA ARG A 161 15.58 -14.47 6.15
C ARG A 161 16.45 -13.57 7.03
N ARG A 162 17.30 -12.72 6.45
CA ARG A 162 18.05 -11.72 7.21
C ARG A 162 17.13 -10.64 7.78
N CYS A 163 16.16 -10.19 6.99
CA CYS A 163 15.16 -9.23 7.43
C CYS A 163 14.39 -9.80 8.63
N ASP A 164 13.85 -11.01 8.54
CA ASP A 164 13.11 -11.67 9.64
C ASP A 164 13.97 -11.87 10.90
N ALA A 165 15.25 -12.21 10.73
CA ALA A 165 16.18 -12.39 11.85
C ALA A 165 16.61 -11.07 12.53
N THR A 166 16.39 -9.93 11.89
CA THR A 166 16.75 -8.62 12.45
C THR A 166 15.69 -8.23 13.49
N PRO A 167 16.07 -7.86 14.73
CA PRO A 167 15.10 -7.35 15.70
C PRO A 167 14.41 -6.10 15.16
N GLY A 168 13.08 -6.03 15.28
CA GLY A 168 12.35 -4.80 14.95
C GLY A 168 12.87 -3.65 15.79
N LYS A 169 13.08 -2.48 15.17
CA LYS A 169 13.38 -1.26 15.92
C LYS A 169 12.20 -1.00 16.84
N ALA A 170 12.42 -1.14 18.15
CA ALA A 170 11.37 -0.89 19.14
C ALA A 170 10.81 0.50 18.88
N ALA A 171 9.49 0.60 18.71
CA ALA A 171 8.82 1.88 18.70
C ALA A 171 9.23 2.60 19.99
N ALA A 172 9.94 3.73 19.85
CA ALA A 172 10.26 4.55 21.00
C ALA A 172 8.94 4.82 21.73
N PRO A 173 8.88 4.67 23.07
CA PRO A 173 7.67 4.98 23.80
C PRO A 173 7.28 6.41 23.44
N SER A 174 6.12 6.55 22.79
CA SER A 174 5.53 7.85 22.50
C SER A 174 5.50 8.59 23.83
N ALA A 175 6.32 9.63 23.96
CA ALA A 175 6.32 10.48 25.12
C ALA A 175 4.89 11.03 25.24
N ALA A 176 4.13 10.49 26.19
CA ALA A 176 2.88 11.07 26.61
C ALA A 176 3.17 12.54 26.94
N ALA A 177 2.38 13.43 26.35
CA ALA A 177 2.46 14.85 26.60
C ALA A 177 2.54 15.12 28.12
N PRO A 178 3.48 15.95 28.61
CA PRO A 178 3.57 16.22 30.02
C PRO A 178 2.32 17.01 30.45
N VAL A 179 1.47 16.37 31.24
CA VAL A 179 0.49 17.08 32.05
C VAL A 179 1.28 17.93 33.05
N ALA A 180 1.03 19.24 33.03
CA ALA A 180 1.76 20.24 33.80
C ALA A 180 1.85 19.89 35.31
N PRO A 181 3.01 20.06 35.97
CA PRO A 181 3.12 19.81 37.40
C PRO A 181 2.74 21.05 38.21
N GLY A 182 1.85 20.82 39.19
CA GLY A 182 1.64 21.72 40.31
C GLY A 182 2.86 21.76 41.23
N ILE A 183 3.25 23.00 41.54
CA ILE A 183 4.09 23.55 42.61
C ILE A 183 4.47 22.57 43.76
N SER A 184 5.78 22.35 43.95
CA SER A 184 6.40 22.33 45.29
C SER A 184 7.91 22.53 45.23
N ALA A 185 8.45 23.19 46.26
CA ALA A 185 9.74 23.88 46.28
C ALA A 185 10.87 23.13 47.01
N ALA A 186 12.11 23.54 46.67
CA ALA A 186 13.38 23.47 47.44
C ALA A 186 14.04 22.07 47.60
N THR A 187 15.35 21.83 47.49
CA THR A 187 16.57 22.64 47.74
C THR A 187 17.78 22.11 46.93
N ALA A 188 18.86 22.90 46.97
CA ALA A 188 20.09 22.92 46.15
C ALA A 188 21.06 21.72 46.20
N ALA A 189 21.82 21.52 45.11
CA ALA A 189 23.30 21.55 45.10
C ALA A 189 23.88 21.46 43.67
N LYS A 190 25.12 21.93 43.50
CA LYS A 190 25.77 22.47 42.30
C LYS A 190 26.89 21.55 41.78
N ALA A 191 26.98 21.32 40.46
CA ALA A 191 28.23 21.01 39.72
C ALA A 191 28.05 21.15 38.18
N PRO A 192 28.97 21.79 37.43
CA PRO A 192 29.05 21.69 35.96
C PRO A 192 30.39 21.05 35.50
N PRO A 193 30.61 20.80 34.20
CA PRO A 193 30.02 19.72 33.39
C PRO A 193 31.10 18.78 32.79
N ALA A 194 30.72 17.58 32.36
CA ALA A 194 31.55 16.76 31.46
C ALA A 194 30.77 16.51 30.16
N PRO A 195 31.37 16.71 28.97
CA PRO A 195 30.69 16.58 27.69
C PRO A 195 30.64 15.11 27.28
N ALA A 196 29.45 14.55 27.13
CA ALA A 196 29.26 13.21 26.58
C ALA A 196 28.27 13.25 25.43
N ALA A 197 28.86 13.15 24.23
CA ALA A 197 28.34 12.60 22.99
C ALA A 197 26.87 12.91 22.63
N THR A 198 26.71 13.81 21.67
CA THR A 198 25.59 13.82 20.72
C THR A 198 25.35 12.40 20.17
N PRO A 199 24.16 11.79 20.36
CA PRO A 199 23.80 10.62 19.59
C PRO A 199 23.59 11.04 18.13
N ALA A 200 24.27 10.34 17.24
CA ALA A 200 24.20 10.52 15.80
C ALA A 200 22.74 10.44 15.32
N THR A 201 22.29 11.51 14.67
CA THR A 201 21.02 11.61 13.95
C THR A 201 21.00 10.58 12.81
N SER A 202 20.38 9.43 13.05
CA SER A 202 19.94 8.55 11.97
C SER A 202 18.70 9.17 11.31
N PRO A 203 18.53 9.08 9.98
CA PRO A 203 17.42 9.71 9.28
C PRO A 203 16.09 9.13 9.79
N VAL A 204 15.24 10.02 10.33
CA VAL A 204 13.87 9.71 10.71
C VAL A 204 13.08 9.57 9.41
N VAL A 205 12.73 8.34 9.02
CA VAL A 205 11.78 8.12 7.93
C VAL A 205 10.44 8.74 8.35
N PRO A 206 9.85 9.66 7.56
CA PRO A 206 8.62 10.32 7.95
C PRO A 206 7.44 9.35 8.09
N PRO A 207 6.48 9.60 9.00
CA PRO A 207 5.25 8.83 9.10
C PRO A 207 4.48 8.78 7.76
N GLN A 208 3.89 7.63 7.43
CA GLN A 208 3.20 7.43 6.14
C GLN A 208 2.05 8.42 5.91
N ALA A 209 1.31 8.81 6.95
CA ALA A 209 0.28 9.84 6.86
C ALA A 209 0.85 11.19 6.37
N ARG A 210 2.07 11.54 6.80
CA ARG A 210 2.75 12.75 6.30
C ARG A 210 3.20 12.62 4.87
N ILE A 211 3.68 11.43 4.46
CA ILE A 211 4.05 11.15 3.07
C ILE A 211 2.81 11.27 2.16
N GLN A 212 1.67 10.70 2.55
CA GLN A 212 0.41 10.79 1.80
C GLN A 212 -0.11 12.22 1.71
N ALA A 213 -0.16 12.93 2.84
CA ALA A 213 -0.52 14.35 2.87
C ALA A 213 0.43 15.20 2.02
N TYR A 214 1.72 14.88 2.01
CA TYR A 214 2.71 15.56 1.19
C TYR A 214 2.48 15.34 -0.31
N ILE A 215 2.31 14.09 -0.73
CA ILE A 215 2.02 13.72 -2.12
C ILE A 215 0.74 14.43 -2.59
N LEU A 216 -0.33 14.39 -1.79
CA LEU A 216 -1.57 15.08 -2.15
C LEU A 216 -1.39 16.59 -2.16
N GLY A 217 -0.63 17.15 -1.21
CA GLY A 217 -0.28 18.57 -1.20
C GLY A 217 0.41 19.00 -2.51
N VAL A 218 1.40 18.24 -2.96
CA VAL A 218 2.09 18.48 -4.25
C VAL A 218 1.12 18.37 -5.43
N MET A 219 0.18 17.41 -5.41
CA MET A 219 -0.88 17.34 -6.44
C MET A 219 -1.81 18.55 -6.42
N LEU A 220 -2.26 18.99 -5.25
CA LEU A 220 -3.08 20.20 -5.11
C LEU A 220 -2.31 21.42 -5.63
N GLN A 221 -1.02 21.53 -5.32
CA GLN A 221 -0.16 22.62 -5.79
C GLN A 221 -0.08 22.63 -7.33
N GLN A 222 0.07 21.46 -7.95
CA GLN A 222 0.10 21.35 -9.41
C GLN A 222 -1.24 21.73 -10.04
N VAL A 223 -2.38 21.25 -9.50
CA VAL A 223 -3.72 21.60 -10.01
C VAL A 223 -3.98 23.10 -9.89
N VAL A 224 -3.63 23.72 -8.77
CA VAL A 224 -3.77 25.18 -8.57
C VAL A 224 -2.92 25.98 -9.56
N LYS A 225 -1.79 25.42 -10.01
CA LYS A 225 -0.86 26.06 -10.93
C LYS A 225 -1.25 25.88 -12.40
N GLU A 226 -1.78 24.72 -12.76
CA GLU A 226 -2.00 24.31 -14.16
C GLU A 226 -3.46 24.41 -14.60
N CYS A 227 -4.42 24.39 -13.67
CA CYS A 227 -5.84 24.34 -13.97
C CYS A 227 -6.56 25.63 -13.57
N GLU A 228 -7.58 26.03 -14.33
CA GLU A 228 -8.53 27.08 -13.94
C GLU A 228 -9.45 26.57 -12.83
N VAL A 229 -8.98 26.63 -11.58
CA VAL A 229 -9.76 26.35 -10.38
C VAL A 229 -9.90 27.62 -9.53
N SER A 230 -11.09 27.83 -8.95
CA SER A 230 -11.41 29.04 -8.19
C SER A 230 -10.72 29.08 -6.81
N THR A 231 -9.43 29.39 -6.74
CA THR A 231 -8.69 29.52 -5.45
C THR A 231 -8.33 30.96 -5.13
N SER A 232 -8.43 31.36 -3.85
CA SER A 232 -7.95 32.65 -3.37
C SER A 232 -6.43 32.69 -3.20
N GLY A 233 -5.83 33.88 -3.32
CA GLY A 233 -4.39 34.05 -3.07
C GLY A 233 -3.95 33.55 -1.69
N LYS A 234 -4.79 33.73 -0.67
CA LYS A 234 -4.54 33.22 0.69
C LYS A 234 -4.46 31.70 0.74
N GLN A 235 -5.32 30.99 0.01
CA GLN A 235 -5.28 29.52 -0.06
C GLN A 235 -4.02 29.02 -0.77
N ARG A 236 -3.60 29.69 -1.85
CA ARG A 236 -2.36 29.33 -2.57
C ARG A 236 -1.14 29.48 -1.68
N SER A 237 -0.99 30.63 -1.01
CA SER A 237 0.13 30.87 -0.10
C SER A 237 0.11 29.92 1.11
N ALA A 238 -1.07 29.59 1.65
CA ALA A 238 -1.19 28.63 2.75
C ALA A 238 -0.83 27.20 2.31
N LEU A 239 -1.19 26.82 1.08
CA LEU A 239 -0.83 25.53 0.48
C LEU A 239 0.68 25.42 0.30
N ASP A 240 1.31 26.43 -0.28
CA ASP A 240 2.77 26.49 -0.46
C ASP A 240 3.50 26.42 0.88
N THR A 241 3.09 27.23 1.86
CA THR A 241 3.68 27.26 3.21
C THR A 241 3.62 25.89 3.87
N LYS A 242 2.48 25.18 3.71
CA LYS A 242 2.28 23.87 4.31
C LYS A 242 3.13 22.79 3.67
N ILE A 243 3.26 22.79 2.35
CA ILE A 243 4.13 21.87 1.62
C ILE A 243 5.59 22.14 1.97
N ASP A 244 6.00 23.41 2.03
CA ASP A 244 7.35 23.83 2.42
C ASP A 244 7.70 23.37 3.84
N GLY A 245 6.75 23.43 4.77
CA GLY A 245 6.93 22.90 6.13
C GLY A 245 7.22 21.40 6.19
N MET A 246 6.80 20.63 5.18
CA MET A 246 7.05 19.18 5.08
C MET A 246 8.29 18.83 4.24
N LYS A 247 8.84 19.77 3.44
CA LYS A 247 9.94 19.49 2.50
C LYS A 247 11.18 18.92 3.17
N THR A 248 11.57 19.42 4.35
CA THR A 248 12.77 18.96 5.05
C THR A 248 12.63 17.50 5.49
N GLU A 249 11.45 17.10 5.96
CA GLU A 249 11.15 15.71 6.31
C GLU A 249 11.08 14.83 5.04
N MET A 250 10.59 15.37 3.94
CA MET A 250 10.40 14.66 2.67
C MET A 250 11.60 14.72 1.72
N ALA A 251 12.74 15.27 2.15
CA ALA A 251 13.86 15.58 1.25
C ALA A 251 14.35 14.36 0.45
N ALA A 252 14.30 13.17 1.05
CA ALA A 252 14.68 11.91 0.39
C ALA A 252 13.72 11.46 -0.73
N LEU A 253 12.46 11.93 -0.69
CA LEU A 253 11.39 11.52 -1.60
C LEU A 253 10.86 12.67 -2.48
N ASP A 254 11.18 13.93 -2.18
CA ASP A 254 10.62 15.13 -2.85
C ASP A 254 10.77 15.06 -4.38
N SER A 255 11.97 14.75 -4.88
CA SER A 255 12.23 14.68 -6.31
C SER A 255 11.39 13.59 -6.99
N THR A 256 11.34 12.39 -6.41
CA THR A 256 10.52 11.28 -6.90
C THR A 256 9.03 11.60 -6.88
N VAL A 257 8.53 12.19 -5.80
CA VAL A 257 7.12 12.59 -5.66
C VAL A 257 6.76 13.64 -6.72
N ARG A 258 7.58 14.68 -6.90
CA ARG A 258 7.34 15.71 -7.92
C ARG A 258 7.36 15.14 -9.33
N GLU A 259 8.30 14.25 -9.63
CA GLU A 259 8.37 13.58 -10.93
C GLU A 259 7.15 12.71 -11.19
N GLN A 260 6.68 11.95 -10.19
CA GLN A 260 5.48 11.13 -10.31
C GLN A 260 4.22 11.97 -10.54
N VAL A 261 4.07 13.07 -9.80
CA VAL A 261 2.93 13.97 -9.92
C VAL A 261 2.92 14.67 -11.29
N ALA A 262 4.09 15.05 -11.81
CA ALA A 262 4.24 15.60 -13.15
C ALA A 262 3.96 14.59 -14.29
N LYS A 263 4.20 13.30 -14.07
CA LYS A 263 4.00 12.21 -15.04
C LYS A 263 2.62 11.55 -14.97
N ARG A 264 1.68 12.12 -14.21
CA ARG A 264 0.31 11.61 -14.17
C ARG A 264 -0.26 11.55 -15.60
N PRO A 265 -1.21 10.64 -15.91
CA PRO A 265 -1.92 10.62 -17.18
C PRO A 265 -3.12 11.58 -17.18
N GLU A 266 -3.40 12.21 -18.33
CA GLU A 266 -4.49 13.17 -18.48
C GLU A 266 -5.85 12.46 -18.32
N PRO A 267 -6.90 13.15 -17.81
CA PRO A 267 -6.95 14.57 -17.45
C PRO A 267 -6.43 14.86 -16.04
N HIS A 268 -5.60 15.90 -15.91
CA HIS A 268 -5.04 16.36 -14.62
C HIS A 268 -5.89 17.37 -13.89
N CYS A 269 -6.73 18.08 -14.65
CA CYS A 269 -7.60 19.11 -14.11
C CYS A 269 -8.94 18.48 -13.72
N PRO A 270 -9.48 18.83 -12.54
CA PRO A 270 -10.81 18.38 -12.17
C PRO A 270 -11.82 18.91 -13.20
N PRO A 271 -12.78 18.09 -13.66
CA PRO A 271 -13.88 18.59 -14.48
C PRO A 271 -14.72 19.59 -13.66
N ALA A 272 -15.44 20.49 -14.32
CA ALA A 272 -16.20 21.56 -13.66
C ALA A 272 -17.18 21.04 -12.58
N GLN A 273 -17.77 19.87 -12.79
CA GLN A 273 -18.66 19.20 -11.83
C GLN A 273 -17.97 18.78 -10.52
N ASP A 274 -16.65 18.58 -10.54
CA ASP A 274 -15.85 18.16 -9.38
C ASP A 274 -15.13 19.35 -8.70
N GLU A 275 -15.29 20.57 -9.21
CA GLU A 275 -14.70 21.77 -8.61
C GLU A 275 -15.10 21.97 -7.13
N PRO A 276 -16.37 21.78 -6.71
CA PRO A 276 -16.74 21.87 -5.30
C PRO A 276 -16.02 20.84 -4.42
N LYS A 277 -15.80 19.63 -4.94
CA LYS A 277 -15.09 18.55 -4.25
C LYS A 277 -13.60 18.88 -4.11
N PHE A 278 -13.00 19.46 -5.15
CA PHE A 278 -11.65 19.99 -5.09
C PHE A 278 -11.52 21.09 -4.03
N GLN A 279 -12.43 22.07 -4.01
CA GLN A 279 -12.43 23.16 -3.03
C GLN A 279 -12.56 22.66 -1.59
N ALA A 280 -13.46 21.70 -1.35
CA ALA A 280 -13.61 21.07 -0.04
C ALA A 280 -12.31 20.36 0.38
N THR A 281 -11.71 19.59 -0.53
CA THR A 281 -10.45 18.87 -0.25
C THR A 281 -9.30 19.83 0.03
N LEU A 282 -9.19 20.93 -0.73
CA LEU A 282 -8.19 21.97 -0.48
C LEU A 282 -8.42 22.65 0.88
N ALA A 283 -9.67 22.99 1.22
CA ALA A 283 -10.00 23.58 2.51
C ALA A 283 -9.65 22.64 3.68
N ASP A 284 -10.02 21.36 3.58
CA ASP A 284 -9.69 20.34 4.57
C ASP A 284 -8.19 20.15 4.70
N PHE A 285 -7.48 20.11 3.57
CA PHE A 285 -6.02 20.01 3.56
C PHE A 285 -5.38 21.19 4.26
N LEU A 286 -5.89 22.41 4.08
CA LEU A 286 -5.33 23.59 4.73
C LEU A 286 -5.69 23.67 6.23
N ALA A 287 -6.87 23.19 6.63
CA ALA A 287 -7.39 23.33 7.98
C ALA A 287 -6.88 22.28 8.99
N ASN A 288 -6.55 21.08 8.53
CA ASN A 288 -6.23 19.93 9.40
C ASN A 288 -4.72 19.66 9.46
N SER A 289 -4.20 18.97 10.48
CA SER A 289 -2.81 18.47 10.41
C SER A 289 -2.64 17.45 9.26
N PRO A 290 -1.42 17.16 8.77
CA PRO A 290 -1.20 16.09 7.79
C PRO A 290 -1.84 14.75 8.20
N GLU A 291 -1.77 14.42 9.49
CA GLU A 291 -2.35 13.21 10.08
C GLU A 291 -3.88 13.25 10.11
N ASP A 292 -4.46 14.33 10.63
CA ASP A 292 -5.92 14.50 10.71
C ASP A 292 -6.56 14.55 9.33
N PHE A 293 -5.88 15.20 8.37
CA PHE A 293 -6.31 15.25 6.99
C PHE A 293 -6.30 13.84 6.36
N SER A 294 -5.24 13.06 6.59
CA SER A 294 -5.16 11.69 6.08
C SER A 294 -6.31 10.82 6.63
N ALA A 295 -6.58 10.92 7.94
CA ALA A 295 -7.70 10.21 8.57
C ALA A 295 -9.07 10.67 8.01
N LEU A 296 -9.24 11.96 7.74
CA LEU A 296 -10.46 12.51 7.13
C LEU A 296 -10.68 11.96 5.71
N MET A 297 -9.61 11.83 4.92
CA MET A 297 -9.67 11.25 3.58
C MET A 297 -9.99 9.76 3.59
N GLU A 298 -9.42 9.01 4.54
CA GLU A 298 -9.76 7.60 4.76
C GLU A 298 -11.24 7.42 5.12
N LYS A 299 -11.76 8.24 6.04
CA LYS A 299 -13.18 8.22 6.42
C LYS A 299 -14.09 8.52 5.23
N ARG A 300 -13.78 9.55 4.44
CA ARG A 300 -14.55 9.89 3.24
C ARG A 300 -14.52 8.76 2.20
N GLY A 301 -13.36 8.13 2.00
CA GLY A 301 -13.23 6.98 1.10
C GLY A 301 -14.07 5.78 1.55
N ALA A 302 -14.12 5.49 2.85
CA ALA A 302 -14.94 4.43 3.41
C ALA A 302 -16.45 4.70 3.26
N GLU A 303 -16.89 5.95 3.49
CA GLU A 303 -18.29 6.35 3.30
C GLU A 303 -18.74 6.24 1.84
N GLU A 304 -17.90 6.64 0.89
CA GLU A 304 -18.20 6.51 -0.54
C GLU A 304 -18.22 5.03 -1.01
N ALA A 305 -17.32 4.20 -0.50
CA ALA A 305 -17.34 2.76 -0.76
C ALA A 305 -18.61 2.09 -0.21
N ALA A 306 -19.06 2.47 0.99
CA ALA A 306 -20.30 1.97 1.58
C ALA A 306 -21.54 2.39 0.78
N LYS A 307 -21.58 3.63 0.26
CA LYS A 307 -22.67 4.09 -0.63
C LYS A 307 -22.69 3.34 -1.97
N ALA A 308 -21.53 3.02 -2.52
CA ALA A 308 -21.42 2.24 -3.75
C ALA A 308 -21.95 0.80 -3.57
N GLN A 309 -21.66 0.18 -2.42
CA GLN A 309 -22.16 -1.15 -2.07
C GLN A 309 -23.69 -1.15 -1.89
N ALA A 310 -24.25 -0.17 -1.17
CA ALA A 310 -25.71 -0.07 -0.95
C ALA A 310 -26.52 0.16 -2.24
N LYS A 311 -25.92 0.77 -3.27
CA LYS A 311 -26.58 1.00 -4.56
C LYS A 311 -26.66 -0.25 -5.44
N THR A 312 -25.85 -1.27 -5.14
CA THR A 312 -25.78 -2.53 -5.90
C THR A 312 -26.81 -3.55 -5.40
N GLU A 313 -27.34 -3.38 -4.18
CA GLU A 313 -28.22 -4.33 -3.50
C GLU A 313 -29.73 -3.98 -3.58
N ALA A 314 -30.13 -2.99 -4.40
CA ALA A 314 -31.54 -2.64 -4.57
C ALA A 314 -32.30 -3.78 -5.32
N PRO A 315 -33.39 -4.36 -4.75
CA PRO A 315 -34.07 -5.52 -5.34
C PRO A 315 -34.78 -5.15 -6.65
N LYS A 316 -34.53 -5.92 -7.72
CA LYS A 316 -35.39 -5.95 -8.91
C LYS A 316 -36.73 -6.55 -8.51
N THR A 317 -37.75 -5.70 -8.36
CA THR A 317 -39.15 -6.12 -8.23
C THR A 317 -39.57 -6.88 -9.48
N GLU A 318 -39.67 -8.20 -9.35
CA GLU A 318 -40.13 -9.10 -10.41
C GLU A 318 -41.63 -8.91 -10.64
N ALA A 319 -42.01 -8.47 -11.84
CA ALA A 319 -43.41 -8.34 -12.23
C ALA A 319 -44.03 -9.73 -12.51
N PRO A 320 -45.30 -9.98 -12.13
CA PRO A 320 -45.91 -11.30 -12.29
C PRO A 320 -46.25 -11.57 -13.76
N LYS A 321 -45.79 -12.72 -14.27
CA LYS A 321 -46.19 -13.23 -15.59
C LYS A 321 -47.63 -13.76 -15.53
N THR A 322 -48.51 -13.14 -16.30
CA THR A 322 -49.88 -13.60 -16.57
C THR A 322 -49.83 -14.84 -17.45
N GLU A 323 -50.24 -15.98 -16.89
CA GLU A 323 -50.40 -17.25 -17.60
C GLU A 323 -51.70 -17.23 -18.41
N THR A 324 -51.61 -17.47 -19.72
CA THR A 324 -52.77 -17.56 -20.62
C THR A 324 -53.08 -19.03 -20.87
N PRO A 325 -54.33 -19.50 -20.71
CA PRO A 325 -54.66 -20.90 -20.99
C PRO A 325 -54.84 -21.14 -22.49
N LYS A 326 -54.34 -22.28 -22.98
CA LYS A 326 -54.47 -22.73 -24.37
C LYS A 326 -55.59 -23.79 -24.49
N PRO A 327 -56.38 -23.81 -25.60
CA PRO A 327 -57.60 -24.62 -25.77
C PRO A 327 -57.38 -26.12 -25.75
#